data_AF-A0A497FUV9-F1
#
_entry.id   AF-A0A497FUV9-F1
#
_cell.length_a   1.000
_cell.length_b   1.000
_cell.length_c   1.000
_cell.angle_alpha   90.00
_cell.angle_beta   90.00
_cell.angle_gamma   90.00
#
_symmetry.space_group_name_H-M   'P 1'
#
loop_
_entity.id
_entity.type
_entity.pdbx_description
1 polymer ?
#
loop_
_entity_poly.entity_id
_entity_poly.type
_entity_poly.pdbx_seq_one_letter_code
_entity_poly.pdbx_strand_id
1 'polypeptide(L)'
;MITHAYILRENTPIFFSGEKVLGYMNIFELSKYPKDSTIIFALPSRLRRRLVLGRKAYNIHTGVAHEVSAKVYLWPSQLPEPLVDKSIALGVLMKTLKRRGVFAPILPLANFTKEEAEIIDRFIKKLRIKEQSIKNLLKLIEEIGIKVIKVNYMANKLAIKLNDGANEYDVVVDERGRVIETNICIALENLHLLELVLLTRGREVYVYEPII
;
A
#
# COMPACT_ATOMS: atom_id res chain seq x y z
N MET A 1 -13.25 21.81 4.41
CA MET A 1 -13.38 20.60 5.25
C MET A 1 -12.00 20.30 5.82
N ILE A 2 -11.84 20.30 7.14
CA ILE A 2 -10.53 20.13 7.78
C ILE A 2 -10.39 18.68 8.25
N THR A 3 -9.28 18.05 7.88
CA THR A 3 -9.07 16.61 7.99
C THR A 3 -7.71 16.34 8.61
N HIS A 4 -7.69 15.91 9.88
CA HIS A 4 -6.47 15.91 10.68
C HIS A 4 -6.08 14.52 11.19
N ALA A 5 -4.81 14.17 10.97
CA ALA A 5 -4.12 13.06 11.62
C ALA A 5 -2.81 13.59 12.26
N TYR A 6 -2.41 12.99 13.38
CA TYR A 6 -1.39 13.49 14.28
C TYR A 6 -0.36 12.40 14.58
N ILE A 7 0.92 12.75 14.57
CA ILE A 7 1.97 11.89 15.12
C ILE A 7 2.44 12.48 16.45
N LEU A 8 2.39 11.68 17.50
CA LEU A 8 3.12 11.91 18.73
C LEU A 8 4.46 11.18 18.58
N ARG A 9 5.53 11.90 18.25
CA ARG A 9 6.90 11.41 18.41
C ARG A 9 7.74 12.51 19.03
N GLU A 10 8.28 12.24 20.23
CA GLU A 10 9.18 13.13 21.00
C GLU A 10 8.63 14.53 21.37
N ASN A 11 7.39 14.59 21.88
CA ASN A 11 6.77 15.74 22.60
C ASN A 11 6.15 16.90 21.79
N THR A 12 5.86 16.77 20.49
CA THR A 12 5.00 17.78 19.83
C THR A 12 4.04 17.16 18.82
N PRO A 13 2.71 17.25 19.04
CA PRO A 13 1.73 16.84 18.05
C PRO A 13 1.80 17.78 16.84
N ILE A 14 1.99 17.22 15.66
CA ILE A 14 2.00 17.98 14.40
C ILE A 14 0.66 17.79 13.71
N PHE A 15 0.08 18.89 13.24
CA PHE A 15 -1.17 18.89 12.49
C PHE A 15 -0.88 18.82 11.02
N PHE A 16 -1.69 18.06 10.31
CA PHE A 16 -1.71 18.12 8.86
C PHE A 16 -3.12 18.45 8.39
N SER A 17 -3.22 19.32 7.38
CA SER A 17 -4.36 19.37 6.46
C SER A 17 -3.81 19.30 5.05
N GLY A 18 -4.02 18.15 4.40
CA GLY A 18 -3.32 17.83 3.16
C GLY A 18 -1.80 17.79 3.37
N GLU A 19 -1.07 18.62 2.64
CA GLU A 19 0.40 18.71 2.71
C GLU A 19 0.91 19.83 3.64
N LYS A 20 0.01 20.64 4.21
CA LYS A 20 0.38 21.78 5.07
C LYS A 20 0.40 21.35 6.54
N VAL A 21 1.49 21.71 7.22
CA VAL A 21 1.58 21.62 8.69
C VAL A 21 0.76 22.76 9.29
N LEU A 22 -0.25 22.46 10.11
CA LEU A 22 -1.20 23.49 10.60
C LEU A 22 -0.95 24.03 12.03
N GLY A 23 -0.05 23.47 12.83
CA GLY A 23 0.22 23.97 14.20
C GLY A 23 0.37 22.86 15.25
N TYR A 24 0.04 23.15 16.54
CA TYR A 24 -0.05 22.24 17.71
C TYR A 24 -1.42 22.42 18.45
N MET A 25 -2.09 21.34 18.89
CA MET A 25 -3.38 21.41 19.63
C MET A 25 -3.02 21.49 21.08
N ASN A 26 -4.00 21.90 21.86
CA ASN A 26 -3.94 21.85 23.30
C ASN A 26 -3.37 20.50 23.79
N ILE A 27 -2.12 20.54 24.26
CA ILE A 27 -1.28 19.37 24.55
C ILE A 27 -1.89 18.49 25.65
N PHE A 28 -2.75 19.08 26.50
CA PHE A 28 -3.38 18.42 27.63
C PHE A 28 -4.26 17.22 27.24
N GLU A 29 -5.01 17.28 26.13
CA GLU A 29 -5.85 16.15 25.70
C GLU A 29 -5.03 15.00 25.10
N LEU A 30 -3.89 15.32 24.49
CA LEU A 30 -3.02 14.39 23.79
C LEU A 30 -2.03 13.68 24.73
N SER A 31 -1.80 14.23 25.93
CA SER A 31 -0.97 13.63 26.98
C SER A 31 -1.44 12.24 27.44
N LYS A 32 -2.71 11.89 27.17
CA LYS A 32 -3.31 10.59 27.47
C LYS A 32 -2.80 9.46 26.57
N TYR A 33 -2.12 9.80 25.48
CA TYR A 33 -1.65 8.85 24.47
C TYR A 33 -0.13 8.64 24.54
N PRO A 34 0.39 7.42 24.28
CA PRO A 34 1.83 7.15 24.30
C PRO A 34 2.63 7.96 23.27
N LYS A 35 3.90 8.24 23.58
CA LYS A 35 4.83 9.07 22.78
C LYS A 35 5.25 8.52 21.40
N ASP A 36 4.72 7.38 20.97
CA ASP A 36 4.96 6.76 19.65
C ASP A 36 3.64 6.42 18.93
N SER A 37 2.62 7.24 19.17
CA SER A 37 1.26 6.99 18.68
C SER A 37 0.90 7.92 17.53
N THR A 38 0.11 7.38 16.60
CA THR A 38 -0.66 8.19 15.67
C THR A 38 -2.08 8.32 16.17
N ILE A 39 -2.62 9.53 16.18
CA ILE A 39 -4.02 9.77 16.50
C ILE A 39 -4.69 10.34 15.26
N ILE A 40 -5.84 9.82 14.89
CA ILE A 40 -6.61 10.25 13.73
C ILE A 40 -7.91 10.83 14.25
N PHE A 41 -8.14 12.13 14.00
CA PHE A 41 -9.36 12.82 14.40
C PHE A 41 -10.38 12.84 13.28
N ALA A 42 -9.90 12.91 12.04
CA ALA A 42 -10.72 12.76 10.86
C ALA A 42 -9.88 12.14 9.74
N LEU A 43 -10.49 11.24 8.97
CA LEU A 43 -9.81 10.57 7.85
C LEU A 43 -9.48 11.57 6.75
N PRO A 44 -8.21 11.75 6.38
CA PRO A 44 -7.84 12.72 5.37
C PRO A 44 -8.45 12.40 4.01
N SER A 45 -8.76 13.45 3.24
CA SER A 45 -9.33 13.32 1.90
C SER A 45 -8.44 12.58 0.90
N ARG A 46 -7.15 12.38 1.22
CA ARG A 46 -6.19 11.67 0.39
C ARG A 46 -5.52 10.54 1.16
N LEU A 47 -6.11 9.36 1.10
CA LEU A 47 -5.47 8.11 1.53
C LEU A 47 -4.46 7.64 0.47
N ARG A 48 -3.42 6.94 0.92
CA ARG A 48 -2.39 6.35 0.08
C ARG A 48 -2.36 4.84 0.27
N ARG A 49 -2.19 4.10 -0.82
CA ARG A 49 -1.92 2.66 -0.76
C ARG A 49 -0.45 2.40 -0.50
N ARG A 50 -0.18 1.47 0.41
CA ARG A 50 1.16 0.96 0.69
C ARG A 50 1.10 -0.54 0.96
N LEU A 51 2.19 -1.21 0.61
CA LEU A 51 2.43 -2.57 1.07
C LEU A 51 3.03 -2.53 2.47
N VAL A 52 2.33 -3.07 3.46
CA VAL A 52 2.74 -3.08 4.86
C VAL A 52 3.37 -4.43 5.20
N LEU A 53 4.62 -4.39 5.65
CA LEU A 53 5.41 -5.55 6.06
C LEU A 53 6.15 -5.22 7.36
N GLY A 54 5.60 -5.69 8.48
CA GLY A 54 6.05 -5.37 9.81
C GLY A 54 6.03 -3.86 10.06
N ARG A 55 7.17 -3.29 10.48
CA ARG A 55 7.28 -1.86 10.79
C ARG A 55 7.57 -0.97 9.57
N LYS A 56 7.39 -1.49 8.35
CA LYS A 56 7.66 -0.76 7.11
C LYS A 56 6.47 -0.80 6.15
N ALA A 57 6.22 0.34 5.53
CA ALA A 57 5.20 0.53 4.50
C ALA A 57 5.87 1.02 3.21
N TYR A 58 5.74 0.24 2.15
CA TYR A 58 6.42 0.47 0.89
C TYR A 58 5.47 1.05 -0.16
N ASN A 59 5.94 2.06 -0.89
CA ASN A 59 5.33 2.44 -2.15
C ASN A 59 5.76 1.44 -3.21
N ILE A 60 4.82 0.66 -3.76
CA ILE A 60 5.15 -0.39 -4.74
C ILE A 60 5.73 0.22 -6.03
N HIS A 61 5.27 1.40 -6.46
CA HIS A 61 5.76 2.03 -7.69
C HIS A 61 7.16 2.63 -7.57
N THR A 62 7.57 3.04 -6.37
CA THR A 62 8.83 3.77 -6.18
C THR A 62 9.83 3.03 -5.28
N GLY A 63 9.43 1.93 -4.66
CA GLY A 63 10.22 1.21 -3.65
C GLY A 63 10.48 2.00 -2.35
N VAL A 64 10.00 3.24 -2.24
CA VAL A 64 10.24 4.10 -1.07
C VAL A 64 9.57 3.50 0.16
N ALA A 65 10.36 3.28 1.21
CA ALA A 65 9.92 2.76 2.48
C ALA A 65 9.60 3.90 3.47
N HIS A 66 8.50 3.74 4.18
CA HIS A 66 8.10 4.59 5.31
C HIS A 66 8.03 3.74 6.57
N GLU A 67 8.27 4.35 7.73
CA GLU A 67 8.04 3.67 9.00
C GLU A 67 6.53 3.53 9.23
N VAL A 68 6.10 2.38 9.74
CA VAL A 68 4.71 2.17 10.15
C VAL A 68 4.53 2.67 11.58
N SER A 69 3.42 3.36 11.85
CA SER A 69 3.11 3.80 13.20
C SER A 69 3.01 2.63 14.17
N ALA A 70 3.58 2.79 15.37
CA ALA A 70 3.60 1.72 16.37
C ALA A 70 2.23 1.50 17.02
N LYS A 71 1.39 2.55 17.06
CA LYS A 71 0.03 2.51 17.58
C LYS A 71 -0.80 3.53 16.82
N VAL A 72 -2.00 3.15 16.40
CA VAL A 72 -2.96 4.06 15.77
C VAL A 72 -4.16 4.19 16.70
N TYR A 73 -4.66 5.40 16.90
CA TYR A 73 -5.85 5.68 17.71
C TYR A 73 -6.84 6.47 16.86
N LEU A 74 -8.10 6.11 16.93
CA LEU A 74 -9.19 6.89 16.34
C LEU A 74 -9.83 7.72 17.46
N TRP A 75 -9.68 9.04 17.40
CA TRP A 75 -10.27 9.91 18.40
C TRP A 75 -11.80 9.77 18.42
N PRO A 76 -12.45 9.79 19.60
CA PRO A 76 -11.89 10.02 20.95
C PRO A 76 -11.42 8.76 21.69
N SER A 77 -11.31 7.61 21.03
CA SER A 77 -10.86 6.38 21.69
C SER A 77 -9.44 6.53 22.25
N GLN A 78 -9.21 5.96 23.43
CA GLN A 78 -7.89 5.79 24.06
C GLN A 78 -7.37 4.35 23.92
N LEU A 79 -8.12 3.48 23.24
CA LEU A 79 -7.65 2.15 22.90
C LEU A 79 -7.00 2.20 21.52
N PRO A 80 -5.82 1.59 21.35
CA PRO A 80 -5.19 1.53 20.05
C PRO A 80 -5.97 0.59 19.13
N GLU A 81 -6.11 0.98 17.87
CA GLU A 81 -6.55 0.11 16.80
C GLU A 81 -5.54 -1.02 16.57
N PRO A 82 -6.00 -2.22 16.22
CA PRO A 82 -5.15 -3.29 15.74
C PRO A 82 -4.29 -2.79 14.58
N LEU A 83 -2.98 -3.04 14.66
CA LEU A 83 -2.10 -2.69 13.56
C LEU A 83 -2.35 -3.60 12.36
N VAL A 84 -2.61 -2.96 11.23
CA VAL A 84 -2.65 -3.61 9.93
C VAL A 84 -1.22 -4.00 9.53
N ASP A 85 -0.98 -5.29 9.35
CA ASP A 85 0.29 -5.87 8.93
C ASP A 85 0.06 -6.86 7.76
N LYS A 86 1.12 -7.20 7.03
CA LYS A 86 1.15 -8.16 5.91
C LYS A 86 -0.01 -7.95 4.95
N SER A 87 -0.14 -6.73 4.45
CA SER A 87 -1.28 -6.36 3.61
C SER A 87 -0.96 -5.21 2.67
N ILE A 88 -1.77 -5.06 1.63
CA ILE A 88 -1.96 -3.78 0.97
C ILE A 88 -2.93 -3.01 1.85
N ALA A 89 -2.52 -1.84 2.34
CA ALA A 89 -3.36 -1.01 3.19
C ALA A 89 -3.56 0.38 2.58
N LEU A 90 -4.78 0.90 2.73
CA LEU A 90 -5.04 2.33 2.66
C LEU A 90 -4.68 2.97 3.99
N GLY A 91 -3.97 4.09 3.93
CA GLY A 91 -3.54 4.79 5.12
C GLY A 91 -3.15 6.23 4.87
N VAL A 92 -2.73 6.89 5.94
CA VAL A 92 -2.24 8.28 5.90
C VAL A 92 -0.73 8.27 5.89
N LEU A 93 -0.14 8.99 4.93
CA LEU A 93 1.28 9.32 4.98
C LEU A 93 1.46 10.68 5.65
N MET A 94 2.17 10.68 6.77
CA MET A 94 2.45 11.85 7.59
C MET A 94 3.95 12.10 7.65
N LYS A 95 4.37 13.33 7.96
CA LYS A 95 5.78 13.65 8.21
C LYS A 95 6.02 13.85 9.70
N THR A 96 7.15 13.42 10.23
CA THR A 96 7.59 13.78 11.58
C THR A 96 8.31 15.13 11.58
N LEU A 97 8.64 15.67 12.77
CA LEU A 97 9.47 16.87 12.91
C LEU A 97 10.83 16.72 12.21
N LYS A 98 11.39 15.51 12.24
CA LYS A 98 12.64 15.14 11.54
C LYS A 98 12.42 14.91 10.04
N ARG A 99 11.27 15.33 9.49
CA ARG A 99 10.82 15.17 8.08
C ARG A 99 10.84 13.71 7.58
N ARG A 100 10.83 12.73 8.48
CA ARG A 100 10.71 11.31 8.12
C ARG A 100 9.25 10.98 7.85
N GLY A 101 8.99 10.24 6.78
CA GLY A 101 7.64 9.80 6.47
C GLY A 101 7.22 8.63 7.36
N VAL A 102 6.07 8.76 8.01
CA VAL A 102 5.41 7.71 8.79
C VAL A 102 4.07 7.41 8.15
N PHE A 103 3.81 6.13 7.92
CA PHE A 103 2.56 5.64 7.39
C PHE A 103 1.71 5.06 8.53
N ALA A 104 0.48 5.56 8.67
CA ALA A 104 -0.52 4.95 9.53
C ALA A 104 -1.49 4.15 8.64
N PRO A 105 -1.37 2.82 8.61
CA PRO A 105 -2.32 1.99 7.88
C PRO A 105 -3.65 2.00 8.63
N ILE A 106 -4.73 2.20 7.90
CA ILE A 106 -6.09 2.33 8.47
C ILE A 106 -6.93 1.14 8.05
N LEU A 107 -6.94 0.83 6.76
CA LEU A 107 -7.82 -0.18 6.18
C LEU A 107 -7.00 -1.18 5.35
N PRO A 108 -6.98 -2.47 5.72
CA PRO A 108 -6.42 -3.50 4.84
C PRO A 108 -7.33 -3.68 3.62
N LEU A 109 -6.74 -3.63 2.43
CA LEU A 109 -7.42 -3.93 1.17
C LEU A 109 -7.24 -5.40 0.77
N ALA A 110 -6.07 -5.97 1.05
CA ALA A 110 -5.73 -7.36 0.77
C ALA A 110 -4.67 -7.85 1.75
N ASN A 111 -4.86 -9.05 2.30
CA ASN A 111 -3.94 -9.65 3.26
C ASN A 111 -3.05 -10.70 2.60
N PHE A 112 -1.87 -10.91 3.19
CA PHE A 112 -0.90 -11.90 2.76
C PHE A 112 -0.68 -12.94 3.86
N THR A 113 -0.41 -14.16 3.42
CA THR A 113 0.19 -15.19 4.26
C THR A 113 1.61 -14.77 4.69
N LYS A 114 2.16 -15.48 5.66
CA LYS A 114 3.52 -15.19 6.14
C LYS A 114 4.55 -15.45 5.03
N GLU A 115 4.35 -16.52 4.28
CA GLU A 115 5.19 -16.98 3.18
C GLU A 115 5.24 -15.94 2.06
N GLU A 116 4.08 -15.41 1.66
CA GLU A 116 3.99 -14.35 0.66
C GLU A 116 4.63 -13.05 1.14
N ALA A 117 4.40 -12.67 2.40
CA ALA A 117 5.02 -11.49 2.98
C ALA A 117 6.56 -11.58 2.93
N GLU A 118 7.14 -12.76 3.17
CA GLU A 118 8.57 -13.01 3.06
C GLU A 118 9.07 -12.92 1.61
N ILE A 119 8.34 -13.51 0.66
CA ILE A 119 8.65 -13.44 -0.77
C ILE A 119 8.64 -11.98 -1.26
N ILE A 120 7.60 -11.22 -0.91
CA ILE A 120 7.44 -9.82 -1.31
C ILE A 120 8.51 -8.94 -0.64
N ASP A 121 8.83 -9.15 0.63
CA ASP A 121 9.90 -8.40 1.31
C ASP A 121 11.26 -8.61 0.64
N ARG A 122 11.59 -9.86 0.27
CA ARG A 122 12.81 -10.17 -0.49
C ARG A 122 12.84 -9.45 -1.83
N PHE A 123 11.71 -9.41 -2.55
CA PHE A 123 11.60 -8.70 -3.81
C PHE A 123 11.83 -7.20 -3.63
N ILE A 124 11.12 -6.56 -2.71
CA ILE A 124 11.24 -5.12 -2.44
C ILE A 124 12.66 -4.72 -2.03
N LYS A 125 13.33 -5.54 -1.21
CA LYS A 125 14.73 -5.31 -0.85
C LYS A 125 15.64 -5.31 -2.08
N LYS A 126 15.40 -6.20 -3.06
CA LYS A 126 16.14 -6.22 -4.32
C LYS A 126 15.86 -5.00 -5.19
N LEU A 127 14.62 -4.51 -5.21
CA LEU A 127 14.25 -3.28 -5.96
C LEU A 127 15.02 -2.05 -5.50
N ARG A 128 15.35 -1.96 -4.22
CA ARG A 128 16.13 -0.82 -3.69
C ARG A 128 17.59 -0.83 -4.16
N ILE A 129 18.08 -1.96 -4.68
CA ILE A 129 19.49 -2.19 -5.02
C ILE A 129 19.69 -2.24 -6.55
N LYS A 130 18.68 -2.69 -7.32
CA LYS A 130 18.73 -2.82 -8.78
C LYS A 130 17.44 -2.32 -9.43
N GLU A 131 17.56 -1.88 -10.69
CA GLU A 131 16.42 -1.50 -11.52
C GLU A 131 15.42 -2.66 -11.67
N GLN A 132 14.12 -2.36 -11.54
CA GLN A 132 13.04 -3.33 -11.73
C GLN A 132 13.07 -3.83 -13.17
N SER A 133 13.22 -5.14 -13.38
CA SER A 133 12.89 -5.75 -14.67
C SER A 133 11.51 -6.39 -14.58
N ILE A 134 10.71 -6.23 -15.64
CA ILE A 134 9.40 -6.87 -15.76
C ILE A 134 9.50 -8.40 -15.57
N LYS A 135 10.61 -9.01 -16.01
CA LYS A 135 10.91 -10.43 -15.80
C LYS A 135 10.99 -10.81 -14.32
N ASN A 136 11.62 -9.99 -13.48
CA ASN A 136 11.68 -10.23 -12.04
C ASN A 136 10.30 -10.06 -11.39
N LEU A 137 9.48 -9.12 -11.87
CA LEU A 137 8.12 -8.95 -11.40
C LEU A 137 7.25 -10.16 -11.76
N LEU A 138 7.30 -10.65 -13.00
CA LEU A 138 6.57 -11.85 -13.41
C LEU A 138 6.98 -13.08 -12.58
N LYS A 139 8.29 -13.25 -12.34
CA LYS A 139 8.78 -14.32 -11.45
C LYS A 139 8.23 -14.18 -10.03
N LEU A 140 8.14 -12.97 -9.49
CA LEU A 140 7.49 -12.74 -8.19
C LEU A 140 6.02 -13.17 -8.23
N ILE A 141 5.28 -12.78 -9.27
CA ILE A 141 3.86 -13.15 -9.45
C ILE A 141 3.69 -14.68 -9.43
N GLU A 142 4.56 -15.41 -10.11
CA GLU A 142 4.58 -16.88 -10.06
C GLU A 142 4.96 -17.42 -8.67
N GLU A 143 5.95 -16.84 -8.00
CA GLU A 143 6.37 -17.25 -6.64
C GLU A 143 5.26 -17.06 -5.60
N ILE A 144 4.36 -16.09 -5.77
CA ILE A 144 3.18 -15.91 -4.90
C ILE A 144 1.96 -16.73 -5.34
N GLY A 145 2.15 -17.69 -6.26
CA GLY A 145 1.15 -18.70 -6.61
C GLY A 145 0.25 -18.36 -7.80
N ILE A 146 0.61 -17.35 -8.60
CA ILE A 146 -0.22 -16.88 -9.72
C ILE A 146 0.40 -17.33 -11.03
N LYS A 147 -0.37 -18.06 -11.84
CA LYS A 147 0.13 -18.64 -13.09
C LYS A 147 0.15 -17.59 -14.18
N VAL A 148 1.31 -17.39 -14.80
CA VAL A 148 1.45 -16.60 -16.03
C VAL A 148 1.19 -17.50 -17.23
N ILE A 149 0.03 -17.36 -17.87
CA ILE A 149 -0.38 -18.22 -19.00
C ILE A 149 0.31 -17.80 -20.29
N LYS A 150 0.30 -16.49 -20.57
CA LYS A 150 0.82 -15.94 -21.82
C LYS A 150 1.39 -14.55 -21.58
N VAL A 151 2.48 -14.24 -22.28
CA VAL A 151 3.10 -12.91 -22.29
C VAL A 151 3.33 -12.51 -23.75
N ASN A 152 2.75 -11.39 -24.17
CA ASN A 152 2.97 -10.77 -25.47
C ASN A 152 3.66 -9.42 -25.29
N TYR A 153 4.79 -9.23 -25.96
CA TYR A 153 5.53 -7.97 -25.95
C TYR A 153 5.03 -7.06 -27.07
N MET A 154 4.69 -5.81 -26.75
CA MET A 154 4.14 -4.81 -27.67
C MET A 154 4.86 -3.48 -27.49
N ALA A 155 5.95 -3.26 -28.23
CA ALA A 155 6.82 -2.08 -28.13
C ALA A 155 7.22 -1.78 -26.66
N ASN A 156 6.51 -0.87 -25.98
CA ASN A 156 6.75 -0.44 -24.60
C ASN A 156 5.72 -0.96 -23.58
N LYS A 157 4.93 -1.98 -23.98
CA LYS A 157 3.88 -2.60 -23.17
C LYS A 157 4.03 -4.11 -23.17
N LEU A 158 3.54 -4.75 -22.11
CA LEU A 158 3.37 -6.19 -22.04
C LEU A 158 1.90 -6.50 -21.80
N ALA A 159 1.30 -7.30 -22.68
CA ALA A 159 -0.01 -7.92 -22.44
C ALA A 159 0.23 -9.30 -21.82
N ILE A 160 -0.37 -9.54 -20.66
CA ILE A 160 -0.14 -10.72 -19.83
C ILE A 160 -1.49 -11.36 -19.52
N LYS A 161 -1.62 -12.65 -19.81
CA LYS A 161 -2.74 -13.47 -19.35
C LYS A 161 -2.35 -14.17 -18.05
N LEU A 162 -3.12 -13.94 -17.00
CA LEU A 162 -2.89 -14.47 -15.65
C LEU A 162 -4.01 -15.42 -15.23
N ASN A 163 -3.69 -16.34 -14.32
CA ASN A 163 -4.66 -17.18 -13.62
C ASN A 163 -4.28 -17.25 -12.14
N ASP A 164 -5.18 -16.80 -11.27
CA ASP A 164 -4.98 -16.75 -9.82
C ASP A 164 -5.61 -17.95 -9.06
N GLY A 165 -6.03 -18.97 -9.81
CA GLY A 165 -6.75 -20.16 -9.33
C GLY A 165 -8.27 -19.98 -9.34
N ALA A 166 -8.77 -18.76 -9.14
CA ALA A 166 -10.20 -18.45 -9.16
C ALA A 166 -10.65 -17.84 -10.50
N ASN A 167 -9.79 -17.04 -11.12
CA ASN A 167 -10.10 -16.26 -12.31
C ASN A 167 -8.97 -16.36 -13.33
N GLU A 168 -9.33 -16.29 -14.61
CA GLU A 168 -8.39 -15.98 -15.70
C GLU A 168 -8.66 -14.57 -16.21
N TYR A 169 -7.62 -13.76 -16.39
CA TYR A 169 -7.78 -12.37 -16.81
C TYR A 169 -6.55 -11.85 -17.56
N ASP A 170 -6.79 -10.80 -18.33
CA ASP A 170 -5.79 -10.11 -19.13
C ASP A 170 -5.44 -8.76 -18.51
N VAL A 171 -4.15 -8.45 -18.52
CA VAL A 171 -3.61 -7.18 -18.03
C VAL A 171 -2.54 -6.67 -18.96
N VAL A 172 -2.64 -5.39 -19.31
CA VAL A 172 -1.63 -4.66 -20.06
C VAL A 172 -0.86 -3.78 -19.10
N VAL A 173 0.46 -3.92 -19.07
CA VAL A 173 1.36 -3.15 -18.20
C VAL A 173 2.45 -2.44 -18.97
N ASP A 174 3.00 -1.38 -18.39
CA ASP A 174 4.23 -0.75 -18.90
C ASP A 174 5.50 -1.48 -18.43
N GLU A 175 6.67 -1.00 -18.87
CA GLU A 175 7.99 -1.54 -18.50
C GLU A 175 8.26 -1.57 -16.98
N ARG A 176 7.55 -0.73 -16.21
CA ARG A 176 7.67 -0.60 -14.75
C ARG A 176 6.58 -1.37 -14.01
N GLY A 177 5.77 -2.16 -14.72
CA GLY A 177 4.68 -2.94 -14.13
C GLY A 177 3.47 -2.08 -13.71
N ARG A 178 3.34 -0.84 -14.18
CA ARG A 178 2.10 -0.06 -13.99
C ARG A 178 1.01 -0.63 -14.90
N VAL A 179 -0.16 -0.89 -14.34
CA VAL A 179 -1.33 -1.35 -15.07
C VAL A 179 -1.85 -0.20 -15.94
N ILE A 180 -1.86 -0.43 -17.25
CA ILE A 180 -2.44 0.45 -18.25
C ILE A 180 -3.89 0.08 -18.46
N GLU A 181 -4.17 -1.23 -18.57
CA GLU A 181 -5.49 -1.75 -18.86
C GLU A 181 -5.64 -3.16 -18.25
N THR A 182 -6.86 -3.52 -17.87
CA THR A 182 -7.20 -4.87 -17.40
C THR A 182 -8.67 -5.13 -17.63
N ASN A 183 -9.04 -6.37 -17.92
CA ASN A 183 -10.44 -6.77 -18.05
C ASN A 183 -11.11 -7.14 -16.73
N ILE A 184 -10.50 -6.80 -15.59
CA ILE A 184 -11.08 -6.95 -14.26
C ILE A 184 -11.84 -5.68 -13.88
N CYS A 185 -13.07 -5.83 -13.37
CA CYS A 185 -13.80 -4.73 -12.76
C CYS A 185 -13.19 -4.35 -11.39
N ILE A 186 -12.36 -3.31 -11.37
CA ILE A 186 -11.79 -2.75 -10.12
C ILE A 186 -11.82 -1.22 -10.13
N ALA A 187 -12.46 -0.64 -9.11
CA ALA A 187 -12.61 0.82 -8.96
C ALA A 187 -11.36 1.47 -8.31
N LEU A 188 -10.15 1.14 -8.79
CA LEU A 188 -8.90 1.71 -8.31
C LEU A 188 -8.01 2.14 -9.47
N GLU A 189 -7.59 3.40 -9.43
CA GLU A 189 -6.68 3.96 -10.44
C GLU A 189 -5.21 3.74 -10.07
N ASN A 190 -4.32 3.84 -11.06
CA ASN A 190 -2.86 3.81 -10.90
C ASN A 190 -2.38 2.56 -10.16
N LEU A 191 -2.84 1.38 -10.57
CA LEU A 191 -2.41 0.12 -9.97
C LEU A 191 -1.04 -0.29 -10.52
N HIS A 192 -0.23 -0.90 -9.65
CA HIS A 192 0.87 -1.75 -10.08
C HIS A 192 0.40 -3.19 -10.26
N LEU A 193 1.03 -3.97 -11.14
CA LEU A 193 0.66 -5.37 -11.40
C LEU A 193 0.58 -6.21 -10.13
N LEU A 194 1.59 -6.06 -9.25
CA LEU A 194 1.59 -6.70 -7.94
C LEU A 194 0.38 -6.27 -7.09
N GLU A 195 -0.04 -5.01 -7.13
CA GLU A 195 -1.25 -4.58 -6.40
C GLU A 195 -2.50 -5.25 -6.96
N LEU A 196 -2.67 -5.22 -8.29
CA LEU A 196 -3.83 -5.83 -8.95
C LEU A 196 -3.96 -7.29 -8.54
N VAL A 197 -2.90 -8.06 -8.73
CA VAL A 197 -2.85 -9.50 -8.40
C VAL A 197 -3.20 -9.76 -6.93
N LEU A 198 -2.61 -8.99 -6.01
CA LEU A 198 -2.87 -9.16 -4.59
C LEU A 198 -4.31 -8.77 -4.19
N LEU A 199 -4.92 -7.84 -4.91
CA LEU A 199 -6.29 -7.38 -4.67
C LEU A 199 -7.36 -8.33 -5.23
N THR A 200 -7.04 -9.09 -6.27
CA THR A 200 -7.99 -9.94 -7.00
C THR A 200 -7.92 -11.40 -6.58
N ARG A 201 -6.74 -11.90 -6.19
CA ARG A 201 -6.53 -13.31 -5.87
C ARG A 201 -7.48 -13.84 -4.81
N GLY A 202 -8.00 -15.05 -5.05
CA GLY A 202 -8.91 -15.74 -4.13
C GLY A 202 -10.23 -15.01 -3.90
N ARG A 203 -10.55 -14.02 -4.74
CA ARG A 203 -11.84 -13.34 -4.76
C ARG A 203 -12.49 -13.60 -6.10
N GLU A 204 -13.79 -13.84 -6.08
CA GLU A 204 -14.57 -13.84 -7.30
C GLU A 204 -14.65 -12.39 -7.80
N VAL A 205 -14.08 -12.13 -8.97
CA VAL A 205 -14.09 -10.81 -9.60
C VAL A 205 -14.80 -10.90 -10.94
N TYR A 206 -15.50 -9.83 -11.31
CA TYR A 206 -16.09 -9.77 -12.63
C TYR A 206 -15.00 -9.52 -13.67
N VAL A 207 -14.80 -10.49 -14.56
CA VAL A 207 -13.92 -10.40 -15.71
C VAL A 207 -14.79 -10.19 -16.95
N TYR A 208 -14.62 -9.05 -17.63
CA TYR A 208 -15.33 -8.78 -18.90
C TYR A 208 -14.51 -9.27 -20.10
N GLU A 209 -15.06 -9.12 -21.30
CA GLU A 209 -14.46 -9.65 -22.53
C GLU A 209 -12.95 -9.36 -22.62
N PRO A 210 -12.14 -10.34 -23.07
CA PRO A 210 -10.69 -10.20 -23.17
C PRO A 210 -10.29 -8.96 -23.95
N ILE A 211 -9.25 -8.27 -23.47
CA ILE A 211 -8.59 -7.19 -24.21
C ILE A 211 -7.64 -7.84 -25.22
N ILE A 212 -8.19 -8.46 -26.28
CA ILE A 212 -7.43 -8.97 -27.42
C ILE A 212 -8.11 -8.52 -28.70
#